data_AF-A0A2L0B0R1-F1
#
_entry.id   AF-A0A2L0B0R1-F1
#
_cell.length_a   1.000
_cell.length_b   1.000
_cell.length_c   1.000
_cell.angle_alpha   90.00
_cell.angle_beta   90.00
_cell.angle_gamma   90.00
#
_symmetry.space_group_name_H-M   'P 1'
#
loop_
_entity.id
_entity.type
_entity.pdbx_description
1 polymer ?
#
loop_
_entity_poly.entity_id
_entity_poly.type
_entity_poly.pdbx_seq_one_letter_code
_entity_poly.pdbx_strand_id
1 'polypeptide(L)'
;VDTIPEPLRDRMEMIDMSGYVAEEKLAIAKEYLLPQAMRDSGLKDDIIKVEDDALKTLIKSYCRESGVRNLQKHIEKVIRKVAYKVVKEEATFINVNDKNLSEFVGKPVFTHERMYSVTPPGVVMGLAWTAMGGSALFIETTTRRPATAKEADGSLEMTGH
;
A
#
# COMPACT_ATOMS: atom_id res chain seq x y z
N VAL A 1 17.80 -9.81 -3.01
CA VAL A 1 18.48 -11.12 -2.96
C VAL A 1 19.65 -11.16 -3.94
N ASP A 2 19.49 -10.58 -5.14
CA ASP A 2 20.53 -10.56 -6.18
C ASP A 2 21.80 -9.76 -5.81
N THR A 3 21.77 -8.98 -4.74
CA THR A 3 22.92 -8.22 -4.23
C THR A 3 23.72 -8.95 -3.14
N ILE A 4 23.30 -10.15 -2.72
CA ILE A 4 24.02 -10.94 -1.71
C ILE A 4 25.22 -11.64 -2.38
N PRO A 5 26.46 -11.48 -1.87
CA PRO A 5 27.62 -12.16 -2.42
C PRO A 5 27.46 -13.68 -2.45
N GLU A 6 27.84 -14.29 -3.58
CA GLU A 6 27.73 -15.74 -3.81
C GLU A 6 28.36 -16.60 -2.68
N PRO A 7 29.52 -16.26 -2.09
CA PRO A 7 30.10 -17.06 -1.00
C PRO A 7 29.26 -17.08 0.28
N LEU A 8 28.45 -16.04 0.53
CA LEU A 8 27.54 -16.02 1.67
C LEU A 8 26.24 -16.74 1.33
N ARG A 9 25.74 -16.57 0.11
CA ARG A 9 24.51 -17.21 -0.36
C ARG A 9 24.62 -18.73 -0.35
N ASP A 10 25.77 -19.29 -0.72
CA ASP A 10 26.04 -20.74 -0.70
C ASP A 10 26.01 -21.33 0.73
N ARG A 11 26.23 -20.48 1.75
CA ARG A 11 26.23 -20.87 3.17
C ARG A 11 24.92 -20.56 3.89
N MET A 12 23.92 -20.06 3.18
CA MET A 12 22.63 -19.69 3.74
C MET A 12 21.51 -20.55 3.17
N GLU A 13 20.60 -20.98 4.03
CA GLU A 13 19.30 -21.48 3.57
C GLU A 13 18.41 -20.27 3.24
N MET A 14 17.94 -20.22 1.99
CA MET A 14 17.06 -19.16 1.52
C MET A 14 15.61 -19.56 1.79
N ILE A 15 14.95 -18.85 2.71
CA ILE A 15 13.51 -18.99 2.97
C ILE A 15 12.81 -17.74 2.46
N ASP A 16 12.00 -17.88 1.42
CA ASP A 16 11.26 -16.78 0.83
C ASP A 16 9.94 -16.56 1.59
N MET A 17 9.76 -15.33 2.08
CA MET A 17 8.53 -14.90 2.73
C MET A 17 7.73 -14.02 1.76
N SER A 18 6.55 -14.50 1.36
CA SER A 18 5.65 -13.74 0.49
C SER A 18 5.01 -12.56 1.22
N GLY A 19 4.50 -11.60 0.45
CA GLY A 19 3.62 -10.56 0.98
C GLY A 19 2.26 -11.11 1.42
N TYR A 20 1.46 -10.23 2.02
CA TYR A 20 0.14 -10.57 2.53
C TYR A 20 -0.98 -10.08 1.60
N VAL A 21 -2.04 -10.87 1.47
CA VAL A 21 -3.29 -10.44 0.82
C VAL A 21 -4.10 -9.52 1.74
N ALA A 22 -5.07 -8.79 1.18
CA ALA A 22 -5.84 -7.81 1.95
C ALA A 22 -6.54 -8.42 3.19
N GLU A 23 -7.03 -9.65 3.08
CA GLU A 23 -7.68 -10.38 4.17
C GLU A 23 -6.69 -10.76 5.27
N GLU A 24 -5.50 -11.24 4.91
CA GLU A 24 -4.40 -11.53 5.85
C GLU A 24 -3.96 -10.26 6.57
N LYS A 25 -3.84 -9.13 5.85
CA LYS A 25 -3.51 -7.84 6.47
C LYS A 25 -4.57 -7.39 7.46
N LEU A 26 -5.84 -7.62 7.15
CA LEU A 26 -6.95 -7.32 8.06
C LEU A 26 -6.86 -8.17 9.34
N ALA A 27 -6.61 -9.47 9.20
CA ALA A 27 -6.40 -10.36 10.34
C ALA A 27 -5.20 -9.93 11.20
N ILE A 28 -4.05 -9.67 10.57
CA ILE A 28 -2.84 -9.19 11.25
C ILE A 28 -3.09 -7.86 11.98
N ALA A 29 -3.83 -6.94 11.34
CA ALA A 29 -4.17 -5.67 11.95
C ALA A 29 -5.01 -5.83 13.22
N LYS A 30 -6.00 -6.73 13.20
CA LYS A 30 -6.91 -6.97 14.32
C LYS A 30 -6.23 -7.73 15.47
N GLU A 31 -5.49 -8.78 15.15
CA GLU A 31 -4.89 -9.67 16.16
C GLU A 31 -3.63 -9.07 16.79
N TYR A 32 -2.83 -8.31 16.02
CA TYR A 32 -1.50 -7.88 16.46
C TYR A 32 -1.32 -6.36 16.46
N LEU A 33 -1.56 -5.68 15.33
CA LEU A 33 -1.17 -4.28 15.20
C LEU A 33 -2.02 -3.33 16.07
N LEU A 34 -3.33 -3.51 16.07
CA LEU A 34 -4.25 -2.68 16.83
C LEU A 34 -4.05 -2.86 18.35
N PRO A 35 -4.02 -4.10 18.89
CA PRO A 35 -3.74 -4.31 20.32
C PRO A 35 -2.35 -3.83 20.73
N GLN A 36 -1.35 -3.94 19.87
CA GLN A 36 0.00 -3.42 20.14
C GLN A 36 -0.02 -1.88 20.21
N ALA A 37 -0.58 -1.20 19.20
CA ALA A 37 -0.64 0.26 19.18
C ALA A 37 -1.43 0.84 20.36
N MET A 38 -2.54 0.19 20.75
CA MET A 38 -3.33 0.58 21.91
C MET A 38 -2.54 0.44 23.22
N ARG A 39 -1.83 -0.69 23.41
CA ARG A 39 -0.94 -0.88 24.57
C ARG A 39 0.16 0.17 24.64
N ASP A 40 0.81 0.46 23.51
CA ASP A 40 1.90 1.45 23.44
C ASP A 40 1.42 2.87 23.74
N SER A 41 0.16 3.18 23.47
CA SER A 41 -0.46 4.49 23.75
C SER A 41 -1.23 4.53 25.08
N GLY A 42 -1.28 3.43 25.83
CA GLY A 42 -2.04 3.33 27.09
C GLY A 42 -3.56 3.42 26.92
N LEU A 43 -4.09 3.15 25.74
CA LEU A 43 -5.53 3.13 25.48
C LEU A 43 -6.13 1.78 25.84
N LYS A 44 -7.33 1.83 26.42
CA LYS A 44 -8.14 0.65 26.75
C LYS A 44 -9.28 0.49 25.73
N ASP A 45 -9.81 -0.73 25.64
CA ASP A 45 -10.87 -1.10 24.68
C ASP A 45 -12.21 -0.40 24.94
N ASP A 46 -12.42 0.13 26.13
CA ASP A 46 -13.60 0.91 26.52
C ASP A 46 -13.59 2.35 25.97
N ILE A 47 -12.43 2.85 25.50
CA ILE A 47 -12.26 4.21 25.00
C ILE A 47 -12.33 4.27 23.47
N ILE A 48 -11.88 3.21 22.79
CA ILE A 48 -11.79 3.20 21.33
C ILE A 48 -12.30 1.89 20.74
N LYS A 49 -13.08 2.02 19.67
CA LYS A 49 -13.40 0.90 18.78
C LYS A 49 -13.02 1.28 17.35
N VAL A 50 -12.25 0.42 16.69
CA VAL A 50 -11.93 0.56 15.27
C VAL A 50 -12.71 -0.52 14.50
N GLU A 51 -13.59 -0.10 13.61
CA GLU A 51 -14.39 -1.01 12.80
C GLU A 51 -13.57 -1.65 11.68
N ASP A 52 -13.92 -2.88 11.30
CA ASP A 52 -13.27 -3.61 10.22
C ASP A 52 -13.29 -2.83 8.90
N ASP A 53 -14.35 -2.07 8.63
CA ASP A 53 -14.46 -1.26 7.42
C ASP A 53 -13.45 -0.10 7.39
N ALA A 54 -13.13 0.49 8.55
CA ALA A 54 -12.05 1.48 8.64
C ALA A 54 -10.68 0.85 8.33
N LEU A 55 -10.43 -0.36 8.83
CA LEU A 55 -9.19 -1.10 8.54
C LEU A 55 -9.10 -1.48 7.05
N LYS A 56 -10.19 -1.93 6.45
CA LYS A 56 -10.25 -2.21 4.99
C LYS A 56 -9.95 -0.96 4.18
N THR A 57 -10.51 0.19 4.55
CA THR A 57 -10.22 1.46 3.87
C THR A 57 -8.77 1.89 4.08
N LEU A 58 -8.19 1.70 5.27
CA LEU A 58 -6.76 1.94 5.49
C LEU A 58 -5.88 1.09 4.57
N ILE A 59 -6.18 -0.20 4.47
CA ILE A 59 -5.45 -1.13 3.61
C ILE A 59 -5.57 -0.70 2.14
N LYS A 60 -6.76 -0.37 1.66
CA LYS A 60 -7.00 -0.08 0.24
C LYS A 60 -6.53 1.31 -0.19
N SER A 61 -6.80 2.33 0.62
CA SER A 61 -6.72 3.73 0.21
C SER A 61 -5.49 4.46 0.76
N TYR A 62 -4.81 3.88 1.74
CA TYR A 62 -3.64 4.50 2.41
C TYR A 62 -2.38 3.65 2.35
N CYS A 63 -2.48 2.35 2.03
CA CYS A 63 -1.33 1.43 2.04
C CYS A 63 -1.15 0.73 0.69
N ARG A 64 -0.03 0.98 -0.01
CA ARG A 64 0.39 0.21 -1.20
C ARG A 64 1.76 -0.41 -0.99
N GLU A 65 1.74 -1.57 -0.34
CA GLU A 65 2.93 -2.39 -0.11
C GLU A 65 2.52 -3.85 -0.02
N SER A 66 3.49 -4.76 -0.10
CA SER A 66 3.27 -6.20 0.11
C SER A 66 3.18 -6.56 1.61
N GLY A 67 3.86 -5.81 2.48
CA GLY A 67 3.85 -5.98 3.94
C GLY A 67 2.76 -5.19 4.68
N VAL A 68 2.98 -4.96 5.98
CA VAL A 68 2.06 -4.24 6.88
C VAL A 68 2.70 -3.04 7.59
N ARG A 69 3.88 -2.58 7.17
CA ARG A 69 4.62 -1.49 7.82
C ARG A 69 3.90 -0.15 7.72
N ASN A 70 3.40 0.20 6.54
CA ASN A 70 2.60 1.41 6.34
C ASN A 70 1.25 1.28 7.04
N LEU A 71 0.65 0.08 7.05
CA LEU A 71 -0.59 -0.17 7.78
C LEU A 71 -0.39 0.08 9.28
N GLN A 72 0.66 -0.47 9.87
CA GLN A 72 1.04 -0.23 11.26
C GLN A 72 1.20 1.27 11.56
N LYS A 73 1.96 2.01 10.74
CA LYS A 73 2.15 3.46 10.93
C LYS A 73 0.82 4.23 10.91
N HIS A 74 -0.12 3.85 10.05
CA HIS A 74 -1.42 4.50 9.98
C HIS A 74 -2.29 4.16 11.19
N ILE A 75 -2.30 2.90 11.64
CA ILE A 75 -2.98 2.48 12.87
C ILE A 75 -2.43 3.28 14.06
N GLU A 76 -1.11 3.32 14.25
CA GLU A 76 -0.46 4.10 15.32
C GLU A 76 -0.84 5.60 15.25
N LYS A 77 -0.94 6.17 14.04
CA LYS A 77 -1.37 7.56 13.85
C LYS A 77 -2.82 7.78 14.30
N VAL A 78 -3.73 6.84 13.99
CA VAL A 78 -5.13 6.89 14.45
C VAL A 78 -5.17 6.83 15.98
N ILE A 79 -4.53 5.83 16.57
CA ILE A 79 -4.49 5.62 18.02
C ILE A 79 -3.91 6.85 18.74
N ARG A 80 -2.80 7.41 18.25
CA ARG A 80 -2.18 8.61 18.84
C ARG A 80 -3.11 9.83 18.81
N LYS A 81 -3.88 10.01 17.73
CA LYS A 81 -4.86 11.09 17.65
C LYS A 81 -6.06 10.87 18.57
N VAL A 82 -6.51 9.63 18.72
CA VAL A 82 -7.57 9.29 19.68
C VAL A 82 -7.10 9.57 21.11
N ALA A 83 -5.90 9.12 21.47
CA ALA A 83 -5.31 9.41 22.78
C ALA A 83 -5.24 10.93 23.06
N TYR A 84 -4.87 11.73 22.05
CA TYR A 84 -4.87 13.19 22.18
C TYR A 84 -6.26 13.78 22.43
N LYS A 85 -7.30 13.30 21.73
CA LYS A 85 -8.69 13.76 21.93
C LYS A 85 -9.21 13.40 23.34
N VAL A 86 -8.84 12.23 23.84
CA VAL A 86 -9.22 11.75 25.18
C VAL A 86 -8.57 12.61 26.26
N VAL A 87 -7.28 12.93 26.12
CA VAL A 87 -6.56 13.82 27.07
C VAL A 87 -7.13 15.24 27.09
N LYS A 88 -7.69 15.70 25.97
CA LYS A 88 -8.41 16.97 25.89
C LYS A 88 -9.83 16.94 26.43
N GLU A 89 -10.31 15.79 26.91
CA GLU A 89 -11.68 15.59 27.38
C GLU A 89 -12.75 15.87 26.29
N GLU A 90 -12.37 15.77 25.00
CA GLU A 90 -13.29 16.03 23.88
C GLU A 90 -14.28 14.88 23.65
N ALA A 91 -13.92 13.66 24.06
CA ALA A 91 -14.77 12.48 23.95
C ALA A 91 -14.35 11.40 24.95
N THR A 92 -15.35 10.70 25.51
CA THR A 92 -15.14 9.55 26.40
C THR A 92 -15.01 8.23 25.64
N PHE A 93 -15.67 8.12 24.49
CA PHE A 93 -15.61 6.96 23.59
C PHE A 93 -15.54 7.41 22.13
N ILE A 94 -14.64 6.81 21.36
CA ILE A 94 -14.45 7.12 19.94
C ILE A 94 -14.60 5.85 19.11
N ASN A 95 -15.63 5.83 18.26
CA ASN A 95 -15.81 4.79 17.24
C ASN A 95 -15.22 5.25 15.90
N VAL A 96 -14.17 4.59 15.44
CA VAL A 96 -13.51 4.88 14.16
C VAL A 96 -14.11 4.00 13.08
N ASN A 97 -14.75 4.63 12.09
CA ASN A 97 -15.38 3.99 10.94
C ASN A 97 -14.85 4.61 9.64
N ASP A 98 -15.27 4.07 8.49
CA ASP A 98 -14.83 4.55 7.18
C ASP A 98 -15.09 6.06 6.95
N LYS A 99 -16.20 6.59 7.49
CA LYS A 99 -16.63 7.98 7.26
C LYS A 99 -15.75 8.98 8.00
N ASN A 100 -15.34 8.68 9.23
CA ASN A 100 -14.53 9.58 10.05
C ASN A 100 -13.02 9.28 10.00
N LEU A 101 -12.61 8.19 9.36
CA LEU A 101 -11.20 7.79 9.21
C LEU A 101 -10.32 8.93 8.70
N SER A 102 -10.84 9.72 7.74
CA SER A 102 -10.12 10.83 7.12
C SER A 102 -9.74 11.96 8.10
N GLU A 103 -10.47 12.13 9.19
CA GLU A 103 -10.12 13.09 10.25
C GLU A 103 -8.83 12.69 10.99
N PHE A 104 -8.59 11.38 11.08
CA PHE A 104 -7.44 10.82 11.77
C PHE A 104 -6.22 10.74 10.84
N VAL A 105 -6.35 10.09 9.68
CA VAL A 105 -5.19 9.85 8.80
C VAL A 105 -5.00 10.92 7.72
N GLY A 106 -6.02 11.72 7.42
CA GLY A 106 -6.04 12.70 6.33
C GLY A 106 -6.79 12.17 5.11
N LYS A 107 -6.70 12.90 3.99
CA LYS A 107 -7.31 12.48 2.72
C LYS A 107 -6.65 11.17 2.20
N PRO A 108 -7.41 10.30 1.52
CA PRO A 108 -6.87 9.11 0.86
C PRO A 108 -5.65 9.42 -0.01
N VAL A 109 -4.59 8.62 0.12
CA VAL A 109 -3.37 8.77 -0.68
C VAL A 109 -3.54 8.11 -2.05
N PHE A 110 -4.30 7.00 -2.10
CA PHE A 110 -4.53 6.22 -3.29
C PHE A 110 -6.03 6.18 -3.60
N THR A 111 -6.43 6.76 -4.72
CA THR A 111 -7.84 6.87 -5.13
C THR A 111 -8.25 5.90 -6.24
N HIS A 112 -7.31 5.46 -7.08
CA HIS A 112 -7.58 4.58 -8.22
C HIS A 112 -6.68 3.36 -8.23
N GLU A 113 -7.27 2.15 -8.22
CA GLU A 113 -6.55 0.87 -8.39
C GLU A 113 -5.82 0.77 -9.73
N ARG A 114 -6.38 1.36 -10.79
CA ARG A 114 -5.81 1.36 -12.13
C ARG A 114 -5.57 2.78 -12.63
N MET A 115 -4.45 2.97 -13.31
CA MET A 115 -4.12 4.23 -13.99
C MET A 115 -5.07 4.49 -15.16
N TYR A 116 -5.44 3.44 -15.90
CA TYR A 116 -6.40 3.47 -17.00
C TYR A 116 -7.60 2.58 -16.69
N SER A 117 -8.83 3.08 -16.86
CA SER A 117 -10.06 2.28 -16.75
C SER A 117 -10.18 1.28 -17.91
N VAL A 118 -9.94 1.78 -19.12
CA VAL A 118 -9.75 1.00 -20.36
C VAL A 118 -8.43 1.45 -20.97
N THR A 119 -7.56 0.50 -21.30
CA THR A 119 -6.26 0.81 -21.89
C THR A 119 -6.43 1.37 -23.30
N PRO A 120 -5.93 2.59 -23.59
CA PRO A 120 -5.95 3.13 -24.95
C PRO A 120 -5.01 2.33 -25.88
N PRO A 121 -5.18 2.43 -27.21
CA PRO A 121 -4.25 1.80 -28.16
C PRO A 121 -2.81 2.23 -27.88
N GLY A 122 -1.90 1.25 -27.87
CA GLY A 122 -0.49 1.46 -27.56
C GLY A 122 -0.13 1.31 -26.08
N VAL A 123 -1.09 1.06 -25.18
CA VAL A 123 -0.86 0.84 -23.75
C VAL A 123 -1.31 -0.56 -23.34
N VAL A 124 -0.47 -1.28 -22.59
CA VAL A 124 -0.80 -2.61 -22.03
C VAL A 124 -0.39 -2.70 -20.58
N MET A 125 -1.15 -3.45 -19.78
CA MET A 125 -0.82 -3.75 -18.38
C MET A 125 0.05 -5.02 -18.31
N GLY A 126 1.22 -4.91 -17.69
CA GLY A 126 2.12 -6.02 -17.39
C GLY A 126 2.29 -6.23 -15.89
N LEU A 127 2.65 -7.45 -15.48
CA LEU A 127 3.03 -7.76 -14.11
C LEU A 127 4.56 -7.80 -14.01
N ALA A 128 5.10 -7.12 -13.01
CA ALA A 128 6.54 -7.04 -12.77
C ALA A 128 6.86 -7.51 -11.34
N TRP A 129 7.99 -8.20 -11.20
CA TRP A 129 8.58 -8.51 -9.90
C TRP A 129 9.59 -7.42 -9.54
N THR A 130 9.32 -6.68 -8.48
CA THR A 130 10.20 -5.58 -8.01
C THR A 130 10.84 -5.95 -6.67
N ALA A 131 11.83 -5.16 -6.24
CA ALA A 131 12.44 -5.34 -4.91
C ALA A 131 11.44 -5.19 -3.74
N MET A 132 10.29 -4.53 -3.98
CA MET A 132 9.22 -4.36 -2.98
C MET A 132 8.11 -5.44 -3.12
N GLY A 133 8.25 -6.39 -4.04
CA GLY A 133 7.28 -7.43 -4.38
C GLY A 133 6.65 -7.23 -5.76
N GLY A 134 5.57 -7.97 -6.02
CA GLY A 134 4.82 -7.87 -7.27
C GLY A 134 4.16 -6.51 -7.48
N SER A 135 4.24 -5.97 -8.69
CA SER A 135 3.62 -4.70 -9.09
C SER A 135 3.01 -4.80 -10.49
N ALA A 136 1.93 -4.05 -10.73
CA ALA A 136 1.38 -3.87 -12.07
C ALA A 136 1.99 -2.62 -12.70
N LEU A 137 2.60 -2.78 -13.88
CA LEU A 137 3.18 -1.70 -14.67
C LEU A 137 2.38 -1.51 -15.96
N PHE A 138 2.42 -0.30 -16.51
CA PHE A 138 1.89 -0.02 -17.84
C PHE A 138 3.04 0.19 -18.79
N ILE A 139 3.05 -0.57 -19.89
CA ILE A 139 3.99 -0.39 -20.99
C ILE A 139 3.27 0.42 -22.06
N GLU A 140 3.88 1.55 -22.44
CA GLU A 140 3.29 2.50 -23.38
C GLU A 140 4.13 2.59 -24.65
N THR A 141 3.45 2.76 -25.77
CA THR A 141 4.05 2.98 -27.08
C THR A 141 3.36 4.15 -27.75
N THR A 142 4.14 5.02 -28.37
CA THR A 142 3.62 6.19 -29.08
C THR A 142 4.37 6.40 -30.38
N THR A 143 3.65 6.83 -31.40
CA THR A 143 4.22 7.12 -32.71
C THR A 143 4.92 8.48 -32.66
N ARG A 144 6.26 8.49 -32.73
CA ARG A 144 7.04 9.75 -32.71
C ARG A 144 6.95 10.56 -34.00
N ARG A 145 6.93 9.89 -35.15
CA ARG A 145 6.86 10.54 -36.47
C ARG A 145 5.66 9.99 -37.23
N PRO A 146 4.86 10.85 -37.91
CA PRO A 146 3.78 10.36 -38.75
C PRO A 146 4.34 9.45 -39.85
N ALA A 147 3.60 8.39 -40.16
CA ALA A 147 3.98 7.49 -41.24
C ALA A 147 3.97 8.26 -42.57
N THR A 148 5.13 8.44 -43.17
CA THR A 148 5.27 9.00 -44.52
C THR A 148 5.33 7.88 -45.53
N ALA A 149 4.74 8.05 -46.72
CA ALA A 149 4.68 7.02 -47.77
C ALA A 149 6.04 6.63 -48.40
N LYS A 150 7.14 7.23 -47.93
CA LYS A 150 8.49 6.87 -48.38
C LYS A 150 8.99 5.70 -47.54
N GLU A 151 9.48 4.66 -48.20
CA GLU A 151 10.20 3.57 -47.54
C GLU A 151 11.45 4.13 -46.86
N ALA A 152 11.34 4.32 -45.55
CA ALA A 152 12.42 4.69 -44.67
C ALA A 152 12.45 3.67 -43.53
N ASP A 153 13.66 3.31 -43.09
CA ASP A 153 13.83 2.32 -42.03
C ASP A 153 13.17 2.80 -40.73
N GLY A 154 12.44 1.90 -40.07
CA GLY A 154 11.78 2.20 -38.81
C GLY A 154 12.78 2.36 -37.66
N SER A 155 12.53 3.30 -36.76
CA SER A 155 13.34 3.47 -35.53
C SER A 155 12.49 3.23 -34.28
N LEU A 156 13.07 2.58 -33.27
CA LEU A 156 12.46 2.40 -31.95
C LEU A 156 13.34 3.09 -30.90
N GLU A 157 12.73 3.97 -30.11
CA GLU A 157 13.38 4.59 -28.95
C GLU A 157 12.70 4.09 -27.68
N MET A 158 13.48 3.51 -26.76
CA MET A 158 12.99 3.01 -25.49
C MET A 158 13.32 4.00 -24.37
N THR A 159 12.37 4.19 -23.46
CA THR A 159 12.53 4.99 -22.24
C THR A 159 12.22 4.11 -21.02
N GLY A 160 12.73 4.51 -19.85
CA GLY A 160 12.70 3.68 -18.64
C GLY A 160 14.00 2.88 -18.45
N HIS A 161 14.10 2.22 -17.30
CA HIS A 161 15.22 1.34 -16.93
C HIS A 161 14.75 -0.10 -16.89
#